data_AF-A0A367Y0N0-F1
#
_entry.id   AF-A0A367Y0N0-F1
#
_cell.length_a   1.000
_cell.length_b   1.000
_cell.length_c   1.000
_cell.angle_alpha   90.00
_cell.angle_beta   90.00
_cell.angle_gamma   90.00
#
_symmetry.space_group_name_H-M   'P 1'
#
loop_
_entity.id
_entity.type
_entity.pdbx_description
1 polymer ?
#
loop_
_entity_poly.entity_id
_entity_poly.type
_entity_poly.pdbx_seq_one_letter_code
_entity_poly.pdbx_strand_id
1 'polypeptide(L)' 'MAEINEWWPKLSAESKNALVERPGEVLSLEIREEIRAITGEFVPAQTMLSDDDIEFIKTQREAVD' A
#
# COMPACT_ATOMS: atom_id res chain seq x y z
N MET A 1 -0.41 5.93 10.84
CA MET A 1 -0.05 5.09 9.68
C MET A 1 1.07 5.81 8.98
N ALA A 2 2.15 5.10 8.68
CA ALA A 2 3.23 5.62 7.85
C ALA A 2 2.69 6.13 6.51
N GLU A 3 3.29 7.18 5.97
CA GLU A 3 2.83 7.78 4.73
C GLU A 3 3.03 6.83 3.56
N ILE A 4 2.03 6.73 2.67
CA ILE A 4 2.09 5.82 1.51
C ILE A 4 3.32 6.05 0.63
N ASN A 5 3.78 7.29 0.54
CA ASN A 5 4.98 7.66 -0.22
C ASN A 5 6.28 7.00 0.33
N GLU A 6 6.31 6.58 1.59
CA GLU A 6 7.50 6.00 2.22
C GLU A 6 7.65 4.50 1.94
N TRP A 7 6.52 3.79 1.86
CA TRP A 7 6.48 2.33 1.75
C TRP A 7 5.99 1.81 0.40
N TRP A 8 5.11 2.53 -0.30
CA TRP A 8 4.66 2.17 -1.64
C TRP A 8 5.80 1.88 -2.61
N PRO A 9 6.82 2.74 -2.79
CA PRO A 9 7.90 2.45 -3.74
C PRO A 9 8.71 1.20 -3.37
N LYS A 10 8.83 0.91 -2.07
CA LYS A 10 9.62 -0.21 -1.53
C LYS A 10 8.85 -1.53 -1.45
N LEU A 11 7.53 -1.51 -1.60
CA LEU A 11 6.71 -2.71 -1.63
C LEU A 11 7.07 -3.62 -2.82
N SER A 12 6.90 -4.91 -2.59
CA SER A 12 7.00 -5.93 -3.63
C SER A 12 5.96 -5.71 -4.73
N ALA A 13 6.29 -6.14 -5.95
CA ALA A 13 5.40 -6.00 -7.11
C ALA A 13 4.07 -6.77 -6.91
N GLU A 14 4.11 -7.92 -6.24
CA GLU A 14 2.93 -8.72 -5.90
C GLU A 14 1.97 -7.95 -4.99
N SER A 15 2.49 -7.37 -3.90
CA SER A 15 1.72 -6.54 -2.98
C SER A 15 1.16 -5.29 -3.63
N LYS A 16 1.93 -4.63 -4.49
CA LYS A 16 1.45 -3.49 -5.30
C LYS A 16 0.28 -3.88 -6.19
N ASN A 17 0.38 -5.03 -6.87
CA ASN A 17 -0.71 -5.52 -7.71
C ASN A 17 -1.96 -5.84 -6.89
N ALA A 18 -1.81 -6.51 -5.74
CA ALA A 18 -2.94 -6.82 -4.87
C ALA A 18 -3.69 -5.55 -4.39
N LEU A 19 -2.96 -4.49 -4.05
CA LEU A 19 -3.54 -3.19 -3.67
C LEU A 19 -4.27 -2.50 -4.83
N VAL A 20 -3.80 -2.69 -6.06
CA VAL A 20 -4.40 -2.10 -7.26
C VAL A 20 -5.61 -2.89 -7.75
N GLU A 21 -5.60 -4.21 -7.62
CA GLU A 21 -6.73 -5.05 -8.02
C GLU A 21 -7.95 -4.80 -7.13
N ARG A 22 -7.73 -4.43 -5.87
CA ARG A 22 -8.78 -4.27 -4.86
C ARG A 22 -8.59 -3.01 -4.01
N PRO A 23 -8.67 -1.82 -4.64
CA PRO A 23 -8.54 -0.56 -3.93
C PRO A 23 -9.73 -0.39 -2.98
N GLY A 24 -9.47 -0.23 -1.69
CA GLY A 24 -10.49 -0.09 -0.64
C GLY A 24 -10.84 -1.38 0.11
N GLU A 25 -10.20 -2.51 -0.21
CA GLU A 25 -10.23 -3.66 0.69
C GLU A 25 -9.24 -3.50 1.87
N VAL A 26 -9.48 -4.28 2.92
CA VAL A 26 -8.57 -4.36 4.07
C VAL A 26 -7.22 -4.89 3.64
N LEU A 27 -6.15 -4.29 4.14
CA LEU A 27 -4.79 -4.72 3.89
C LEU A 27 -4.57 -6.16 4.39
N SER A 28 -4.19 -7.04 3.46
CA SER A 28 -3.80 -8.42 3.76
C SER A 28 -2.65 -8.47 4.76
N LEU A 29 -2.54 -9.59 5.49
CA LEU A 29 -1.45 -9.77 6.48
C LEU A 29 -0.07 -9.58 5.86
N GLU A 30 0.15 -10.12 4.66
CA GLU A 30 1.42 -10.01 3.93
C GLU A 30 1.82 -8.55 3.67
N ILE A 31 0.87 -7.74 3.16
CA ILE A 31 1.09 -6.31 2.90
C ILE A 31 1.39 -5.58 4.21
N ARG A 32 0.67 -5.88 5.29
CA ARG A 32 0.89 -5.26 6.61
C ARG A 32 2.26 -5.62 7.20
N GLU A 33 2.71 -6.86 7.02
CA GLU A 33 4.04 -7.32 7.44
C GLU A 33 5.15 -6.64 6.62
N GLU A 34 4.98 -6.48 5.31
CA GLU A 34 5.92 -5.71 4.48
C GLU A 34 5.96 -4.23 4.87
N ILE A 35 4.82 -3.57 5.03
CA ILE A 35 4.77 -2.17 5.47
C ILE A 35 5.48 -2.03 6.82
N ARG A 36 5.26 -2.96 7.76
CA ARG A 36 5.96 -2.99 9.03
C ARG A 36 7.47 -3.20 8.88
N ALA A 37 7.90 -4.08 7.98
CA ALA A 37 9.32 -4.30 7.71
C ALA A 37 9.98 -3.06 7.10
N ILE A 38 9.25 -2.29 6.29
CA ILE A 38 9.72 -1.10 5.60
C ILE A 38 9.77 0.12 6.53
N THR A 39 8.71 0.33 7.32
CA THR A 39 8.47 1.55 8.10
C THR A 39 8.83 1.38 9.57
N GLY A 40 8.90 0.14 10.06
CA GLY A 40 9.00 -0.18 11.48
C GLY A 40 7.68 0.00 12.24
N GLU A 41 6.62 0.50 11.60
CA GLU A 41 5.32 0.74 12.24
C GLU A 41 4.40 -0.47 12.16
N PHE A 42 3.64 -0.67 13.24
CA PHE A 42 2.60 -1.71 13.26
C PHE A 42 1.37 -1.25 12.48
N VAL A 43 0.96 -2.02 11.47
CA VAL A 43 -0.25 -1.77 10.69
C VAL A 43 -1.42 -2.60 11.24
N PRO A 44 -2.51 -1.97 11.73
CA PRO A 44 -3.68 -2.67 12.24
C PRO A 44 -4.33 -3.60 11.21
N ALA A 45 -4.93 -4.70 11.67
CA ALA A 45 -5.55 -5.68 10.79
C ALA A 45 -6.80 -5.19 10.04
N GLN A 46 -7.39 -4.07 10.44
CA GLN A 46 -8.56 -3.46 9.79
C GLN A 46 -8.18 -2.20 9.00
N THR A 47 -6.89 -2.04 8.73
CA THR A 47 -6.40 -0.90 7.95
C THR A 47 -6.83 -1.07 6.50
N MET A 48 -7.32 0.01 5.91
CA MET A 48 -7.66 0.12 4.50
C MET A 48 -6.88 1.30 3.93
N LEU A 49 -6.68 1.29 2.61
CA LEU A 49 -6.22 2.48 1.91
C LEU A 49 -7.31 3.55 1.96
N SER A 50 -6.91 4.78 2.23
CA SER A 50 -7.78 5.94 2.09
C SER A 50 -7.97 6.28 0.61
N ASP A 51 -9.00 7.05 0.26
CA ASP A 51 -9.18 7.54 -1.11
C ASP A 51 -7.93 8.26 -1.65
N ASP A 52 -7.27 9.07 -0.82
CA ASP A 52 -6.01 9.77 -1.17
C ASP A 52 -4.86 8.80 -1.49
N ASP A 53 -4.74 7.73 -0.69
CA ASP A 53 -3.75 6.67 -0.92
C ASP A 53 -4.01 5.95 -2.25
N ILE A 54 -5.30 5.70 -2.57
CA ILE A 54 -5.72 5.08 -3.82
C ILE A 54 -5.41 6.00 -5.02
N GLU A 55 -5.67 7.30 -4.89
CA GLU A 55 -5.34 8.30 -5.92
C GLU A 55 -3.82 8.42 -6.14
N PHE A 56 -3.04 8.37 -5.07
CA PHE A 56 -1.57 8.34 -5.15
C PHE A 56 -1.07 7.13 -5.94
N ILE A 57 -1.58 5.94 -5.61
CA ILE A 57 -1.24 4.68 -6.31
C ILE A 57 -1.58 4.78 -7.80
N LYS A 58 -2.77 5.30 -8.14
CA LYS A 58 -3.20 5.47 -9.54
C LYS A 58 -2.26 6.41 -10.29
N THR A 59 -1.98 7.59 -9.72
CA THR A 59 -1.10 8.60 -10.31
C THR A 59 0.30 8.03 -10.56
N GLN A 60 0.86 7.28 -9.61
CA GLN A 60 2.19 6.68 -9.75
C GLN A 60 2.24 5.58 -10.81
N ARG A 61 1.12 4.93 -11.14
CA ARG A 61 1.06 3.97 -12.25
C ARG A 61 0.95 4.64 -13.61
N GLU A 62 0.18 5.72 -13.72
CA GLU A 62 0.07 6.50 -14.95
C GLU A 62 1.41 7.13 -15.36
N ALA A 63 2.28 7.45 -14.40
CA ALA A 63 3.63 7.95 -14.67
C ALA A 63 4.62 6.89 -15.20
N VAL A 64 4.26 5.60 -15.16
CA VAL A 64 5.12 4.47 -15.54
C VAL A 64 4.71 3.86 -16.90
N ASP A 65 3.61 4.32 -17.49
CA ASP A 65 3.13 3.91 -18.84
C ASP A 65 3.68 4.82 -19.96
#